data_AF-A0A930EGI3-F1
#
_entry.id   AF-A0A930EGI3-F1
#
_cell.length_a   1.000
_cell.length_b   1.000
_cell.length_c   1.000
_cell.angle_alpha   90.00
_cell.angle_beta   90.00
_cell.angle_gamma   90.00
#
_symmetry.space_group_name_H-M   'P 1'
#
loop_
_entity.id
_entity.type
_entity.pdbx_description
1 polymer ?
#
loop_
_entity_poly.entity_id
_entity_poly.type
_entity_poly.pdbx_seq_one_letter_code
_entity_poly.pdbx_strand_id
1 'polypeptide(L)'
;MYDISQVQSEYKTKLIDADFAASLVKSNYRLHFGVGTGSSIYMDRALGKRLKTDTLLRGLEIQTEVAVRNDLLETFKATRDVNTVRFYSSHYTAMDRMMADAGNCWYVPILFNEEPLYWGQEGNGFDICCIQVAPMD
;
A
#
# COMPACT_ATOMS: atom_id res chain seq x y z
N MET A 1 6.98 25.13 -9.03
CA MET A 1 7.16 25.29 -7.58
C MET A 1 5.98 26.11 -7.09
N TYR A 2 5.19 25.62 -6.12
CA TYR A 2 4.02 26.36 -5.62
C TYR A 2 4.48 27.59 -4.83
N ASP A 3 3.67 28.65 -4.85
CA ASP A 3 3.83 29.76 -3.92
C ASP A 3 3.48 29.29 -2.51
N ILE A 4 4.37 29.51 -1.54
CA ILE A 4 4.19 29.15 -0.12
C ILE A 4 2.84 29.66 0.41
N SER A 5 2.40 30.85 -0.04
CA SER A 5 1.13 31.44 0.35
C SER A 5 -0.09 30.59 -0.03
N GLN A 6 0.04 29.69 -1.01
CA GLN A 6 -1.04 28.85 -1.53
C GLN A 6 -1.10 27.46 -0.89
N VAL A 7 -0.07 27.04 -0.17
CA VAL A 7 0.09 25.67 0.34
C VAL A 7 -1.09 25.22 1.20
N GLN A 8 -1.58 26.08 2.10
CA GLN A 8 -2.73 25.76 2.96
C GLN A 8 -4.05 25.61 2.18
N SER A 9 -4.23 26.40 1.11
CA SER A 9 -5.40 26.26 0.24
C SER A 9 -5.33 24.95 -0.55
N GLU A 10 -4.17 24.62 -1.09
CA GLU A 10 -3.93 23.40 -1.86
C GLU A 10 -4.04 22.14 -0.99
N TYR A 11 -3.63 22.19 0.28
CA TYR A 11 -3.87 21.09 1.22
C TYR A 11 -5.36 20.81 1.38
N LYS A 12 -6.19 21.85 1.54
CA LYS A 12 -7.65 21.69 1.70
C LYS A 12 -8.32 21.10 0.46
N THR A 13 -7.84 21.41 -0.75
CA THR A 13 -8.41 20.84 -1.99
C THR A 13 -8.04 19.36 -2.16
N LYS A 14 -6.92 18.92 -1.60
CA LYS A 14 -6.46 17.52 -1.65
C LYS A 14 -6.85 16.68 -0.43
N LEU A 15 -7.38 17.31 0.62
CA LEU A 15 -7.79 16.63 1.83
C LEU A 15 -9.01 15.74 1.54
N ILE A 16 -8.79 14.43 1.61
CA ILE A 16 -9.80 13.39 1.38
C ILE A 16 -9.79 12.40 2.55
N ASP A 17 -10.89 11.69 2.75
CA ASP A 17 -10.94 10.59 3.71
C ASP A 17 -10.36 9.29 3.13
N ALA A 18 -10.15 8.30 4.02
CA ALA A 18 -9.55 7.03 3.65
C ALA A 18 -10.45 6.18 2.74
N ASP A 19 -11.78 6.26 2.89
CA ASP A 19 -12.73 5.50 2.06
C ASP A 19 -12.71 6.04 0.62
N PHE A 20 -12.65 7.36 0.44
CA PHE A 20 -12.48 7.99 -0.86
C PHE A 20 -11.12 7.63 -1.47
N ALA A 21 -10.03 7.71 -0.70
CA ALA A 21 -8.70 7.29 -1.17
C ALA A 21 -8.69 5.82 -1.64
N ALA A 22 -9.31 4.92 -0.88
CA ALA A 22 -9.45 3.52 -1.25
C ALA A 22 -10.33 3.32 -2.50
N SER A 23 -11.31 4.20 -2.75
CA SER A 23 -12.16 4.15 -3.94
C SER A 23 -11.40 4.47 -5.24
N LEU A 24 -10.28 5.19 -5.15
CA LEU A 24 -9.43 5.52 -6.30
C LEU A 24 -8.63 4.32 -6.83
N VAL A 25 -8.50 3.25 -6.04
CA VAL A 25 -7.81 2.01 -6.45
C VAL A 25 -8.56 1.34 -7.60
N LYS A 26 -7.83 0.99 -8.65
CA LYS A 26 -8.36 0.27 -9.83
C LYS A 26 -7.70 -1.10 -9.96
N SER A 27 -8.29 -1.94 -10.79
CA SER A 27 -7.71 -3.23 -11.11
C SER A 27 -6.32 -3.12 -11.71
N ASN A 28 -5.49 -4.11 -11.39
CA ASN A 28 -4.10 -4.21 -11.83
C ASN A 28 -3.17 -3.12 -11.27
N TYR A 29 -3.61 -2.39 -10.23
CA TYR A 29 -2.75 -1.40 -9.58
C TYR A 29 -1.72 -2.06 -8.67
N ARG A 30 -0.50 -1.50 -8.71
CA ARG A 30 0.57 -1.75 -7.75
C ARG A 30 0.51 -0.68 -6.65
N LEU A 31 0.43 -1.13 -5.41
CA LEU A 31 0.21 -0.31 -4.23
C LEU A 31 1.40 -0.45 -3.28
N HIS A 32 1.80 0.65 -2.64
CA HIS A 32 2.78 0.63 -1.56
C HIS A 32 2.21 1.34 -0.33
N PHE A 33 2.15 0.66 0.82
CA PHE A 33 1.62 1.25 2.05
C PHE A 33 2.65 1.97 2.90
N GLY A 34 3.90 2.06 2.47
CA GLY A 34 4.98 2.66 3.25
C GLY A 34 5.73 1.62 4.09
N VAL A 35 6.92 2.02 4.52
CA VAL A 35 7.89 1.20 5.24
C VAL A 35 7.82 1.43 6.74
N GLY A 36 8.17 0.42 7.53
CA GLY A 36 8.34 0.58 8.97
C GLY A 36 7.09 1.11 9.67
N THR A 37 7.26 2.15 10.50
CA THR A 37 6.17 2.88 11.18
C THR A 37 5.43 3.87 10.28
N GLY A 38 5.95 4.14 9.08
CA GLY A 38 5.30 4.95 8.05
C GLY A 38 4.20 4.21 7.30
N SER A 39 4.04 2.90 7.59
CA SER A 39 3.08 2.05 6.92
C SER A 39 1.62 2.45 7.24
N SER A 40 0.87 2.96 6.26
CA SER A 40 -0.47 3.53 6.45
C SER A 40 -1.51 2.50 6.87
N ILE A 41 -1.94 2.57 8.14
CA ILE A 41 -3.03 1.73 8.66
C ILE A 41 -4.41 2.13 8.11
N TYR A 42 -4.58 3.39 7.72
CA TYR A 42 -5.87 3.93 7.27
C TYR A 42 -6.22 3.46 5.87
N MET A 43 -5.24 3.50 4.95
CA MET A 43 -5.44 3.00 3.59
C MET A 43 -5.74 1.50 3.59
N ASP A 44 -4.95 0.71 4.34
CA ASP A 44 -5.14 -0.73 4.45
C ASP A 44 -6.53 -1.09 5.00
N ARG A 45 -6.98 -0.42 6.06
CA ARG A 45 -8.33 -0.60 6.62
C ARG A 45 -9.44 -0.28 5.62
N ALA A 46 -9.34 0.87 4.96
CA ALA A 46 -10.36 1.32 4.02
C ALA A 46 -10.43 0.42 2.77
N LEU A 47 -9.27 0.04 2.21
CA LEU A 47 -9.21 -0.88 1.09
C LEU A 47 -9.67 -2.29 1.48
N GLY A 48 -9.28 -2.78 2.66
CA GLY A 48 -9.78 -4.04 3.21
C GLY A 48 -11.30 -4.06 3.40
N LYS A 49 -11.89 -2.95 3.89
CA LYS A 49 -13.35 -2.78 3.96
C LYS A 49 -13.99 -2.85 2.57
N ARG A 50 -13.45 -2.14 1.58
CA ARG A 50 -13.94 -2.15 0.19
C ARG A 50 -13.88 -3.56 -0.42
N LEU A 51 -12.76 -4.27 -0.24
CA LEU A 51 -12.53 -5.60 -0.80
C LEU A 51 -13.53 -6.66 -0.30
N LYS A 52 -14.11 -6.47 0.89
CA LYS A 52 -15.17 -7.37 1.41
C LYS A 52 -16.47 -7.28 0.60
N THR A 53 -16.69 -6.20 -0.15
CA THR A 53 -17.93 -5.95 -0.89
C THR A 53 -17.73 -5.79 -2.40
N ASP A 54 -16.55 -5.38 -2.84
CA ASP A 54 -16.23 -5.14 -4.25
C ASP A 54 -15.83 -6.44 -4.94
N THR A 55 -16.75 -7.01 -5.73
CA THR A 55 -16.55 -8.28 -6.46
C THR A 55 -15.88 -8.08 -7.82
N LEU A 56 -15.64 -6.84 -8.25
CA LEU A 56 -15.11 -6.52 -9.57
C LEU A 56 -13.64 -6.12 -9.53
N LEU A 57 -13.10 -5.79 -8.38
CA LEU A 57 -11.68 -5.47 -8.23
C LEU A 57 -10.83 -6.74 -8.34
N ARG A 58 -9.74 -6.67 -9.10
CA ARG A 58 -8.84 -7.79 -9.37
C ARG A 58 -7.43 -7.34 -9.75
N GLY A 59 -6.47 -8.23 -9.57
CA GLY A 59 -5.08 -8.05 -9.97
C GLY A 59 -4.31 -7.03 -9.14
N LEU A 60 -4.75 -6.72 -7.92
CA LEU A 60 -3.99 -5.79 -7.08
C LEU A 60 -2.69 -6.43 -6.63
N GLU A 61 -1.62 -5.65 -6.64
CA GLU A 61 -0.35 -6.03 -6.04
C GLU A 61 -0.04 -5.05 -4.91
N ILE A 62 0.13 -5.55 -3.69
CA ILE A 62 0.44 -4.74 -2.52
C ILE A 62 1.84 -5.08 -2.07
N GLN A 63 2.74 -4.10 -2.18
CA GLN A 63 4.08 -4.19 -1.62
C GLN A 63 4.03 -3.90 -0.12
N THR A 64 4.60 -4.82 0.66
CA THR A 64 4.84 -4.69 2.09
C THR A 64 6.33 -4.78 2.34
N GLU A 65 6.86 -3.99 3.28
CA GLU A 65 8.30 -3.98 3.52
C GLU A 65 8.56 -3.54 4.95
N VAL A 66 9.16 -4.44 5.76
CA VAL A 66 9.42 -4.21 7.19
C VAL A 66 8.25 -3.53 7.92
N ALA A 67 7.00 -3.85 7.55
CA ALA A 67 5.83 -3.13 8.02
C ALA A 67 5.65 -3.37 9.53
N VAL A 68 5.68 -2.30 10.32
CA VAL A 68 5.48 -2.40 11.77
C VAL A 68 3.99 -2.32 12.05
N ARG A 69 3.33 -3.47 12.10
CA ARG A 69 1.91 -3.61 12.44
C ARG A 69 1.73 -4.57 13.62
N ASN A 70 0.65 -4.37 14.37
CA ASN A 70 0.28 -5.24 15.49
C ASN A 70 -0.48 -6.50 15.04
N ASP A 71 -0.92 -6.56 13.79
CA ASP A 71 -1.74 -7.64 13.24
C ASP A 71 -1.60 -7.65 11.71
N LEU A 72 -2.03 -8.75 11.07
CA LEU A 72 -2.08 -8.92 9.62
C LEU A 72 -2.83 -7.75 8.96
N LEU A 73 -2.45 -7.44 7.71
CA LEU A 73 -3.09 -6.40 6.91
C LEU A 73 -4.58 -6.67 6.73
N GLU A 74 -5.39 -5.62 6.82
CA GLU A 74 -6.85 -5.73 6.64
C GLU A 74 -7.20 -6.14 5.22
N THR A 75 -6.41 -5.70 4.24
CA THR A 75 -6.50 -6.16 2.84
C THR A 75 -6.27 -7.67 2.70
N PHE A 76 -5.35 -8.26 3.47
CA PHE A 76 -5.11 -9.70 3.49
C PHE A 76 -6.24 -10.47 4.20
N LYS A 77 -6.78 -9.90 5.29
CA LYS A 77 -7.93 -10.50 6.00
C LYS A 77 -9.21 -10.46 5.16
N ALA A 78 -9.36 -9.46 4.30
CA ALA A 78 -10.55 -9.26 3.48
C ALA A 78 -10.72 -10.34 2.40
N THR A 79 -9.61 -10.77 1.77
CA THR A 79 -9.63 -11.81 0.74
C THR A 79 -8.30 -12.55 0.70
N ARG A 80 -8.38 -13.86 0.43
CA ARG A 80 -7.23 -14.72 0.13
C ARG A 80 -7.19 -15.16 -1.33
N ASP A 81 -8.03 -14.58 -2.19
CA ASP A 81 -7.95 -14.86 -3.62
C ASP A 81 -6.79 -14.10 -4.25
N VAL A 82 -5.77 -14.83 -4.71
CA VAL A 82 -4.60 -14.30 -5.41
C VAL A 82 -4.96 -13.66 -6.76
N ASN A 83 -6.16 -13.89 -7.29
CA ASN A 83 -6.65 -13.16 -8.46
C ASN A 83 -7.18 -11.78 -8.08
N THR A 84 -7.62 -11.58 -6.84
CA THR A 84 -8.04 -10.28 -6.32
C THR A 84 -6.85 -9.46 -5.85
N VAL A 85 -6.08 -9.98 -4.90
CA VAL A 85 -4.96 -9.30 -4.24
C VAL A 85 -3.80 -10.25 -4.03
N ARG A 86 -2.60 -9.78 -4.39
CA ARG A 86 -1.31 -10.42 -4.11
C ARG A 86 -0.47 -9.50 -3.26
N PHE A 87 0.33 -10.09 -2.39
CA PHE A 87 1.30 -9.38 -1.58
C PHE A 87 2.71 -9.71 -2.05
N TYR A 88 3.57 -8.70 -2.03
CA TYR A 88 4.98 -8.87 -2.31
C TYR A 88 5.76 -8.19 -1.21
N SER A 89 6.83 -8.80 -0.76
CA SER A 89 7.68 -8.18 0.23
C SER A 89 9.14 -8.45 -0.03
N SER A 90 9.92 -7.38 -0.07
CA SER A 90 11.37 -7.43 -0.22
C SER A 90 12.09 -7.72 1.10
N HIS A 91 11.42 -7.48 2.23
CA HIS A 91 11.98 -7.68 3.56
C HIS A 91 10.92 -8.21 4.53
N TYR A 92 10.84 -9.54 4.61
CA TYR A 92 9.82 -10.25 5.39
C TYR A 92 9.91 -9.97 6.90
N THR A 93 8.79 -9.56 7.47
CA THR A 93 8.49 -9.62 8.90
C THR A 93 7.85 -10.95 9.28
N ALA A 94 7.50 -11.12 10.56
CA ALA A 94 6.72 -12.27 11.00
C ALA A 94 5.37 -12.38 10.28
N MET A 95 4.72 -11.26 9.99
CA MET A 95 3.43 -11.24 9.29
C MET A 95 3.58 -11.65 7.83
N ASP A 96 4.61 -11.16 7.14
CA ASP A 96 4.85 -11.51 5.74
C ASP A 96 5.09 -13.01 5.59
N ARG A 97 5.83 -13.63 6.53
CA ARG A 97 5.98 -15.09 6.59
C ARG A 97 4.64 -15.81 6.76
N MET A 98 3.77 -15.33 7.66
CA MET A 98 2.43 -15.91 7.83
C MET A 98 1.56 -15.76 6.57
N MET A 99 1.65 -14.64 5.86
CA MET A 99 0.94 -14.43 4.59
C MET A 99 1.53 -15.28 3.46
N ALA A 100 2.84 -15.53 3.47
CA ALA A 100 3.54 -16.38 2.52
C ALA A 100 3.17 -17.86 2.72
N ASP A 101 3.16 -18.34 3.97
CA ASP A 101 2.69 -19.68 4.33
C ASP A 101 1.21 -19.90 3.92
N ALA A 102 0.42 -18.84 3.90
CA ALA A 102 -0.96 -18.85 3.42
C ALA A 102 -1.10 -18.81 1.89
N GLY A 103 0.00 -18.66 1.13
CA GLY A 103 0.04 -18.74 -0.33
C GLY A 103 -0.21 -17.44 -1.10
N ASN A 104 -0.20 -16.28 -0.41
CA ASN A 104 -0.62 -15.00 -0.99
C ASN A 104 0.44 -13.90 -0.90
N CYS A 105 1.60 -14.18 -0.33
CA CYS A 105 2.74 -13.26 -0.26
C CYS A 105 3.99 -13.90 -0.86
N TRP A 106 4.72 -13.16 -1.71
CA TRP A 106 5.97 -13.61 -2.32
C TRP A 106 7.14 -12.72 -1.95
N TYR A 107 8.31 -13.35 -1.76
CA TYR A 107 9.53 -12.64 -1.44
C TYR A 107 10.14 -12.05 -2.72
N VAL A 108 10.53 -10.78 -2.66
CA VAL A 108 11.22 -10.09 -3.76
C VAL A 108 12.69 -9.95 -3.37
N PRO A 109 13.62 -10.70 -3.98
CA PRO A 109 15.02 -10.70 -3.56
C PRO A 109 15.74 -9.44 -4.04
N ILE A 110 15.67 -8.37 -3.25
CA ILE A 110 16.30 -7.07 -3.52
C ILE A 110 17.05 -6.63 -2.26
N LEU A 111 18.21 -5.99 -2.41
CA LEU A 111 18.89 -5.36 -1.28
C LEU A 111 18.17 -4.06 -0.89
N PHE A 112 18.00 -3.82 0.41
CA PHE A 112 17.29 -2.62 0.91
C PHE A 112 17.81 -1.29 0.32
N ASN A 113 19.10 -1.17 0.05
CA ASN A 113 19.70 0.03 -0.54
C ASN A 113 19.46 0.17 -2.06
N GLU A 114 19.08 -0.89 -2.74
CA GLU A 114 18.79 -0.89 -4.19
C GLU A 114 17.31 -0.63 -4.50
N GLU A 115 16.45 -0.73 -3.50
CA GLU A 115 15.00 -0.52 -3.65
C GLU A 115 14.61 0.80 -4.31
N PRO A 116 15.16 1.98 -3.93
CA PRO A 116 14.80 3.24 -4.59
C PRO A 116 15.13 3.24 -6.08
N LEU A 117 16.21 2.56 -6.48
CA LEU A 117 16.55 2.38 -7.90
C LEU A 117 15.56 1.41 -8.55
N TYR A 118 15.31 0.26 -7.93
CA TYR A 118 14.45 -0.79 -8.47
C TYR A 118 13.02 -0.32 -8.72
N TRP A 119 12.41 0.40 -7.76
CA TRP A 119 11.06 0.96 -7.90
C TRP A 119 10.98 2.08 -8.94
N GLY A 120 12.11 2.69 -9.30
CA GLY A 120 12.22 3.68 -10.37
C GLY A 120 12.41 3.09 -11.77
N GLN A 121 12.61 1.77 -11.89
CA GLN A 121 12.77 1.11 -13.18
C GLN A 121 11.44 1.04 -13.95
N GLU A 122 11.53 1.03 -15.28
CA GLU A 122 10.36 0.89 -16.14
C GLU A 122 9.55 -0.38 -15.78
N GLY A 123 8.25 -0.20 -15.56
CA GLY A 123 7.35 -1.29 -15.16
C GLY A 123 7.34 -1.64 -13.67
N ASN A 124 8.23 -1.05 -12.85
CA ASN A 124 8.34 -1.32 -11.41
C ASN A 124 7.78 -0.22 -10.49
N GLY A 125 7.24 0.84 -11.07
CA GLY A 125 6.58 1.90 -10.31
C GLY A 125 5.29 1.46 -9.62
N PHE A 126 4.89 2.24 -8.61
CA PHE A 126 3.60 2.07 -7.92
C PHE A 126 2.56 3.06 -8.48
N ASP A 127 1.35 2.59 -8.72
CA ASP A 127 0.22 3.44 -9.12
C ASP A 127 -0.22 4.33 -7.95
N ILE A 128 -0.19 3.79 -6.73
CA ILE A 128 -0.53 4.53 -5.51
C ILE A 128 0.48 4.16 -4.41
N CYS A 129 1.06 5.18 -3.79
CA CYS A 129 1.82 5.06 -2.55
C CYS A 129 1.11 5.85 -1.44
N CYS A 130 0.90 5.22 -0.30
CA CYS A 130 0.25 5.83 0.87
C CYS A 130 1.22 5.84 2.04
N ILE A 131 1.67 7.03 2.45
CA ILE A 131 2.71 7.20 3.46
C ILE A 131 2.12 7.98 4.64
N GLN A 132 2.34 7.51 5.86
CA GLN A 132 2.02 8.28 7.06
C GLN A 132 3.04 9.40 7.25
N VAL A 133 2.56 10.64 7.42
CA VAL A 133 3.37 11.84 7.60
C VAL A 133 2.94 12.64 8.83
N ALA A 134 3.81 13.52 9.31
CA ALA A 134 3.44 14.52 10.31
C ALA A 134 2.47 15.57 9.71
N PRO A 135 1.76 16.34 10.54
CA PRO A 135 1.04 17.52 10.05
C PRO A 135 1.97 18.45 9.26
N MET A 136 1.45 19.04 8.19
CA MET A 136 2.15 20.06 7.40
C MET A 136 2.51 21.26 8.30
N ASP A 137 3.71 21.81 8.13
CA ASP A 137 4.23 22.95 8.88
C ASP A 137 3.66 24.32 8.43
#